data_AF-A0A352UFU6-F1
#
_entry.id   AF-A0A352UFU6-F1
#
_cell.length_a   1.000
_cell.length_b   1.000
_cell.length_c   1.000
_cell.angle_alpha   90.00
_cell.angle_beta   90.00
_cell.angle_gamma   90.00
#
_symmetry.space_group_name_H-M   'P 1'
#
loop_
_entity.id
_entity.type
_entity.pdbx_description
1 polymer ?
#
loop_
_entity_poly.entity_id
_entity_poly.type
_entity_poly.pdbx_seq_one_letter_code
_entity_poly.pdbx_strand_id
1 'polypeptide(L)' 'MHLGKYPKEKFKRVDEPTTKIASDVPRVPQQANFFMRARFGDLGPKPKQEFPRFVAKYPLSK' A
#
# COMPACT_ATOMS: atom_id res chain seq x y z
N MET A 1 5.55 -8.89 -26.88
CA MET A 1 6.76 -8.04 -26.68
C MET A 1 7.20 -8.17 -25.23
N HIS A 2 8.41 -8.65 -24.97
CA HIS A 2 8.86 -9.02 -23.61
C HIS A 2 9.44 -7.85 -22.78
N LEU A 3 9.91 -6.77 -23.42
CA LEU A 3 10.54 -5.63 -22.74
C LEU A 3 9.56 -4.57 -22.21
N GLY A 4 8.31 -4.59 -22.68
CA GLY A 4 7.32 -3.57 -22.34
C GLY A 4 7.60 -2.21 -23.02
N LYS A 5 6.88 -1.18 -22.59
CA LYS A 5 6.89 0.17 -23.23
C LYS A 5 8.04 1.07 -22.77
N TYR A 6 8.55 0.88 -21.56
CA TYR A 6 9.54 1.76 -20.94
C TYR A 6 10.92 1.09 -20.88
N PRO A 7 12.02 1.83 -21.13
CA PRO A 7 13.37 1.27 -21.28
C PRO A 7 14.02 0.94 -19.93
N LYS A 8 13.48 -0.06 -19.21
CA LYS A 8 13.92 -0.46 -17.86
C LYS A 8 15.27 -1.18 -17.85
N GLU A 9 15.73 -1.67 -18.98
CA GLU A 9 17.05 -2.30 -19.20
C GLU A 9 18.20 -1.32 -19.02
N LYS A 10 17.94 -0.01 -19.12
CA LYS A 10 18.95 1.04 -18.89
C LYS A 10 19.21 1.31 -17.41
N PHE A 11 18.33 0.88 -16.51
CA PHE A 11 18.53 1.07 -15.08
C PHE A 11 19.57 0.08 -14.54
N LYS A 12 20.53 0.59 -13.74
CA LYS A 12 21.52 -0.24 -13.05
C LYS A 12 20.83 -1.29 -12.17
N ARG A 13 21.24 -2.54 -12.32
CA ARG A 13 20.81 -3.66 -11.45
C ARG A 13 21.83 -3.89 -10.35
N VAL A 14 21.32 -4.23 -9.18
CA VAL A 14 22.09 -4.60 -7.98
C VAL A 14 21.37 -5.77 -7.33
N ASP A 15 22.12 -6.68 -6.71
CA ASP A 15 21.56 -7.90 -6.11
C ASP A 15 20.79 -7.59 -4.81
N GLU A 16 21.29 -6.62 -4.04
CA GLU A 16 20.67 -6.16 -2.80
C GLU A 16 20.00 -4.79 -2.97
N PRO A 17 18.89 -4.51 -2.27
CA PRO A 17 18.27 -3.19 -2.27
C PRO A 17 19.22 -2.10 -1.76
N THR A 18 19.04 -0.88 -2.23
CA THR A 18 19.81 0.29 -1.79
C THR A 18 19.57 0.67 -0.32
N THR A 19 18.48 0.16 0.28
CA THR A 19 18.13 0.35 1.68
C THR A 19 18.34 -0.95 2.43
N LYS A 20 19.03 -0.88 3.58
CA LYS A 20 19.28 -2.05 4.44
C LYS A 20 17.96 -2.67 4.92
N ILE A 21 17.79 -3.97 4.69
CA ILE A 21 16.70 -4.79 5.24
C ILE A 21 17.32 -5.73 6.27
N ALA A 22 16.83 -5.70 7.50
CA ALA A 22 17.30 -6.58 8.57
C ALA A 22 16.67 -7.98 8.46
N SER A 23 17.29 -8.98 9.08
CA SER A 23 16.82 -10.38 9.05
C SER A 23 15.66 -10.67 9.99
N ASP A 24 15.37 -9.77 10.93
CA ASP A 24 14.43 -9.92 12.04
C ASP A 24 13.09 -9.21 11.83
N VAL A 25 12.69 -8.97 10.57
CA VAL A 25 11.43 -8.28 10.23
C VAL A 25 10.22 -9.13 10.68
N PRO A 26 9.37 -8.62 11.59
CA PRO A 26 8.24 -9.39 12.09
C PRO A 26 7.10 -9.45 11.07
N ARG A 27 6.31 -10.54 11.14
CA ARG A 27 5.03 -10.61 10.42
C ARG A 27 3.99 -9.75 11.14
N VAL A 28 3.33 -8.88 10.39
CA VAL A 28 2.25 -8.01 10.90
C VAL A 28 0.90 -8.55 10.42
N PRO A 29 -0.11 -8.69 11.31
CA PRO A 29 -1.42 -9.19 10.89
C PRO A 29 -2.12 -8.18 9.97
N GLN A 30 -2.87 -8.68 8.99
CA GLN A 30 -3.60 -7.83 8.03
C GLN A 30 -4.60 -6.88 8.72
N GLN A 31 -5.14 -7.27 9.87
CA GLN A 31 -6.06 -6.43 10.66
C GLN A 31 -5.37 -5.17 11.22
N ALA A 32 -4.04 -5.20 11.43
CA ALA A 32 -3.28 -4.03 11.87
C ALA A 32 -3.06 -3.00 10.76
N ASN A 33 -3.39 -3.33 9.50
CA ASN A 33 -3.45 -2.35 8.42
C ASN A 33 -4.38 -1.20 8.83
N PHE A 34 -3.90 0.04 8.72
CA PHE A 34 -4.63 1.21 9.18
C PHE A 34 -5.97 1.42 8.45
N PHE A 35 -6.12 0.90 7.23
CA PHE A 35 -7.42 0.85 6.56
C PHE A 35 -8.39 -0.11 7.26
N MET A 36 -7.92 -1.29 7.66
CA MET A 36 -8.75 -2.25 8.41
C MET A 36 -9.09 -1.72 9.80
N ARG A 37 -8.12 -1.09 10.48
CA ARG A 37 -8.33 -0.42 11.76
C ARG A 37 -9.36 0.72 11.65
N ALA A 38 -9.27 1.55 10.60
CA ALA A 38 -10.27 2.57 10.31
C ALA A 38 -11.67 1.96 10.13
N ARG A 39 -11.78 0.86 9.38
CA ARG A 39 -13.04 0.15 9.14
C ARG A 39 -13.66 -0.39 10.44
N PHE A 40 -12.87 -0.96 11.34
CA PHE A 40 -13.36 -1.52 12.60
C PHE A 40 -13.66 -0.44 13.65
N GLY A 41 -13.00 0.70 13.56
CA GLY A 41 -13.27 1.88 14.40
C GLY A 41 -12.16 2.25 15.37
N ASP A 42 -11.01 1.60 15.30
CA ASP A 42 -9.86 1.85 16.18
C ASP A 42 -9.33 3.28 16.07
N LEU A 43 -9.61 3.97 14.96
CA LEU A 43 -9.18 5.35 14.68
C LEU A 43 -10.28 6.39 14.99
N GLY A 44 -11.37 5.98 15.64
CA GLY A 44 -12.47 6.86 16.03
C GLY A 44 -13.63 6.93 15.02
N PRO A 45 -14.64 7.76 15.32
CA PRO A 45 -15.92 7.73 14.61
C PRO A 45 -15.84 8.23 13.18
N LYS A 46 -15.06 9.29 12.92
CA LYS A 46 -14.96 9.89 11.58
C LYS A 46 -14.28 8.96 10.57
N PRO A 47 -13.10 8.36 10.85
CA PRO A 47 -12.52 7.38 9.93
C PRO A 47 -13.43 6.17 9.67
N LYS A 48 -14.13 5.69 10.70
CA LYS A 48 -15.09 4.57 10.56
C LYS A 48 -16.23 4.91 9.60
N GLN A 49 -16.81 6.11 9.74
CA GLN A 49 -17.88 6.58 8.88
C GLN A 49 -17.43 6.82 7.43
N GLU A 50 -16.22 7.36 7.24
CA GLU A 50 -15.70 7.70 5.90
C GLU A 50 -15.11 6.50 5.15
N PHE A 51 -14.69 5.43 5.85
CA PHE A 51 -14.04 4.27 5.25
C PHE A 51 -14.73 3.69 4.00
N PRO A 52 -16.06 3.48 3.96
CA PRO A 52 -16.70 2.93 2.76
C PRO A 52 -16.73 3.89 1.57
N ARG A 53 -16.47 5.20 1.76
CA ARG A 53 -16.67 6.24 0.74
C ARG A 53 -15.48 7.15 0.46
N PHE A 54 -14.36 7.02 1.18
CA PHE A 54 -13.29 8.02 1.10
C PHE A 54 -12.63 8.13 -0.28
N VAL A 55 -12.64 7.04 -1.06
CA VAL A 55 -12.13 6.99 -2.45
C VAL A 55 -13.21 7.39 -3.46
N ALA A 56 -14.42 6.83 -3.34
CA ALA A 56 -15.51 6.97 -4.31
C ALA A 56 -16.33 8.26 -4.13
N LYS A 57 -15.67 9.41 -4.01
CA LYS A 57 -16.32 10.72 -3.83
C LYS A 57 -16.71 11.40 -5.13
N TYR A 58 -15.98 11.12 -6.20
CA TYR A 58 -16.19 11.69 -7.53
C TYR A 58 -16.83 10.66 -8.46
N PRO A 59 -17.70 11.04 -9.42
CA PRO A 59 -18.44 10.10 -10.27
C PRO A 59 -17.55 9.10 -11.04
N LEU A 60 -16.35 9.50 -11.45
CA LEU A 60 -15.40 8.61 -12.14
C LEU A 60 -14.61 7.69 -11.19
N SER A 61 -14.72 7.88 -9.88
CA SER A 61 -14.00 7.10 -8.86
C SER A 61 -14.83 5.96 -8.28
N LYS A 62 -16.03 5.73 -8.82
CA LYS A 62 -16.92 4.62 -8.46
C LYS A 62 -16.60 3.36 -9.26
#